data_AF-A0AAP4BZH0-F1
#
_entry.id   AF-A0AAP4BZH0-F1
#
_cell.length_a   1.000
_cell.length_b   1.000
_cell.length_c   1.000
_cell.angle_alpha   90.00
_cell.angle_beta   90.00
_cell.angle_gamma   90.00
#
_symmetry.space_group_name_H-M   'P 1'
#
loop_
_entity.id
_entity.type
_entity.pdbx_description
1 polymer ?
#
loop_
_entity_poly.entity_id
_entity_poly.type
_entity_poly.pdbx_seq_one_letter_code
_entity_poly.pdbx_strand_id
1 'polypeptide(L)'
;MAIVFDAFENYEIELPKTKGTGTVIISFPPADCLAPDDVEALNKKLDALNDDDCVPDRLKPKHAPLEAIRAMLLHFNTSKTAQETIKGMVQRHLKKIDEMWAKDMEELVGGKSEDSAASSSEKTDSKA
;
A
#
# COMPACT_ATOMS: atom_id res chain seq x y z
N MET A 1 -15.71 -5.40 40.20
CA MET A 1 -16.59 -4.97 39.09
C MET A 1 -15.82 -5.27 37.82
N ALA A 2 -16.22 -6.31 37.08
CA ALA A 2 -15.58 -6.62 35.80
C ALA A 2 -16.26 -5.77 34.73
N ILE A 3 -15.48 -5.09 33.90
CA ILE A 3 -16.01 -4.51 32.66
C ILE A 3 -16.25 -5.71 31.73
N VAL A 4 -17.51 -6.01 31.46
CA VAL A 4 -17.91 -7.05 30.51
C VAL A 4 -18.14 -6.34 29.18
N PHE A 5 -17.27 -6.62 28.20
CA PHE A 5 -17.51 -6.24 26.81
C PHE A 5 -18.26 -7.40 26.15
N ASP A 6 -19.49 -7.18 25.67
CA ASP A 6 -20.36 -8.24 25.12
C ASP A 6 -19.80 -8.89 23.85
N ALA A 7 -19.08 -8.10 23.04
CA ALA A 7 -18.15 -8.49 21.99
C ALA A 7 -17.58 -7.20 21.41
N PHE A 8 -16.32 -7.18 20.96
CA PHE A 8 -15.89 -6.08 20.11
C PHE A 8 -16.47 -6.28 18.71
N GLU A 9 -17.07 -5.23 18.16
CA GLU A 9 -17.57 -5.25 16.78
C GLU A 9 -16.40 -5.38 15.80
N ASN A 10 -16.65 -6.02 14.66
CA ASN A 10 -15.67 -6.06 13.58
C ASN A 10 -15.45 -4.64 13.04
N TYR A 11 -14.22 -4.37 12.62
CA TYR A 11 -13.94 -3.22 11.77
C TYR A 11 -14.55 -3.44 10.40
N GLU A 12 -15.23 -2.43 9.88
CA GLU A 12 -15.81 -2.44 8.54
C GLU A 12 -15.23 -1.29 7.72
N ILE A 13 -14.77 -1.62 6.51
CA ILE A 13 -14.24 -0.66 5.56
C ILE A 13 -14.99 -0.81 4.24
N GLU A 14 -15.59 0.29 3.78
CA GLU A 14 -16.21 0.35 2.47
C GLU A 14 -15.17 0.67 1.39
N LEU A 15 -15.00 -0.25 0.44
CA LEU A 15 -14.06 -0.10 -0.67
C LEU A 15 -14.78 -0.10 -2.02
N PRO A 16 -14.35 0.73 -2.99
CA PRO A 16 -14.86 0.64 -4.35
C PRO A 16 -14.48 -0.71 -4.97
N LYS A 17 -15.44 -1.33 -5.67
CA LYS A 17 -15.21 -2.58 -6.39
C LYS A 17 -14.08 -2.40 -7.40
N THR A 18 -13.21 -3.39 -7.51
CA THR A 18 -12.17 -3.39 -8.56
C THR A 18 -12.77 -3.46 -9.97
N LYS A 19 -13.97 -4.03 -10.13
CA LYS A 19 -14.70 -4.14 -11.40
C LYS A 19 -16.17 -3.76 -11.21
N GLY A 20 -16.71 -3.01 -12.17
CA GLY A 20 -18.11 -2.56 -12.15
C GLY A 20 -18.35 -1.34 -11.25
N THR A 21 -19.60 -1.03 -10.98
CA THR A 21 -20.03 0.11 -10.15
C THR A 21 -20.37 -0.32 -8.73
N GLY A 22 -20.15 0.59 -7.77
CA GLY A 22 -20.47 0.40 -6.36
C GLY A 22 -19.31 -0.09 -5.49
N THR A 23 -19.63 -0.46 -4.26
CA THR A 23 -18.67 -0.72 -3.18
C THR A 23 -18.84 -2.13 -2.60
N VAL A 24 -17.86 -2.56 -1.82
CA VAL A 24 -17.84 -3.80 -1.03
C VAL A 24 -17.43 -3.44 0.38
N ILE A 25 -18.16 -3.96 1.37
CA ILE A 25 -17.77 -3.89 2.77
C ILE A 25 -16.78 -5.01 3.04
N ILE A 26 -15.60 -4.64 3.54
CA ILE A 26 -14.58 -5.55 4.04
C ILE A 26 -14.67 -5.53 5.56
N SER A 27 -14.88 -6.69 6.17
CA SER A 27 -15.06 -6.84 7.62
C SER A 27 -13.94 -7.69 8.22
N PHE A 28 -13.38 -7.30 9.36
CA PHE A 28 -12.38 -8.09 10.08
C PHE A 28 -12.40 -7.76 11.58
N PRO A 29 -12.09 -8.73 12.46
CA PRO A 29 -12.11 -8.50 13.89
C PRO A 29 -10.94 -7.61 14.33
N PRO A 30 -11.07 -6.93 15.49
CA PRO A 30 -9.94 -6.34 16.18
C PRO A 30 -8.85 -7.37 16.48
N ALA A 31 -7.59 -6.94 16.48
CA ALA A 31 -6.44 -7.85 16.61
C ALA A 31 -6.39 -8.59 17.95
N ASP A 32 -6.90 -7.96 19.01
CA ASP A 32 -7.07 -8.56 20.35
C ASP A 32 -8.23 -9.55 20.43
N CYS A 33 -9.06 -9.63 19.40
CA CYS A 33 -10.24 -10.49 19.31
C CYS A 33 -10.08 -11.65 18.32
N LEU A 34 -8.89 -11.84 17.74
CA LEU A 34 -8.61 -12.96 16.85
C LEU A 34 -8.72 -14.28 17.62
N ALA A 35 -9.53 -15.21 17.11
CA ALA A 35 -9.62 -16.54 17.69
C ALA A 35 -8.27 -17.27 17.54
N PRO A 36 -7.87 -18.13 18.49
CA PRO A 36 -6.62 -18.89 18.39
C PRO A 36 -6.48 -19.67 17.07
N ASP A 37 -7.58 -20.26 16.59
CA ASP A 37 -7.61 -21.00 15.33
C ASP A 37 -7.36 -20.10 14.12
N ASP A 38 -7.86 -18.86 14.14
CA ASP A 38 -7.60 -17.87 13.09
C ASP A 38 -6.14 -17.43 13.09
N VAL A 39 -5.56 -17.22 14.29
CA VAL A 39 -4.13 -16.88 14.43
C VAL A 39 -3.25 -18.01 13.89
N GLU A 40 -3.57 -19.26 14.22
CA GLU A 40 -2.83 -20.42 13.71
C GLU A 40 -2.95 -20.54 12.18
N ALA A 41 -4.16 -20.40 11.64
CA ALA A 41 -4.41 -20.46 10.21
C ALA A 41 -3.68 -19.34 9.44
N LEU A 42 -3.68 -18.13 9.99
CA LEU A 42 -2.96 -16.99 9.43
C LEU A 42 -1.45 -17.21 9.45
N ASN A 43 -0.87 -17.64 10.58
CA ASN A 43 0.56 -17.90 10.67
C ASN A 43 1.01 -18.95 9.65
N LYS A 44 0.30 -20.08 9.56
CA LYS A 44 0.58 -21.12 8.55
C LYS A 44 0.54 -20.58 7.13
N LYS A 45 -0.41 -19.71 6.83
CA LYS A 45 -0.55 -19.09 5.50
C LYS A 45 0.58 -18.10 5.20
N LEU A 46 1.01 -17.32 6.20
CA LEU A 46 2.11 -16.39 6.06
C LEU A 46 3.44 -17.11 5.87
N ASP A 47 3.68 -18.19 6.61
CA ASP A 47 4.87 -19.03 6.47
C ASP A 47 4.93 -19.65 5.07
N ALA A 48 3.83 -20.25 4.61
CA ALA A 48 3.75 -20.78 3.25
C ALA A 48 4.06 -19.73 2.17
N LEU A 49 3.59 -18.49 2.33
CA LEU A 49 3.90 -17.40 1.39
C LEU A 49 5.36 -16.94 1.47
N ASN A 50 6.00 -17.04 2.64
CA ASN A 50 7.41 -16.68 2.80
C ASN A 50 8.35 -17.74 2.21
N ASP A 51 7.91 -19.00 2.22
CA ASP A 51 8.67 -20.14 1.72
C ASP A 51 8.38 -20.45 0.24
N ASP A 52 7.37 -19.83 -0.36
CA ASP A 52 7.05 -20.01 -1.78
C ASP A 52 8.11 -19.35 -2.69
N ASP A 53 8.84 -20.18 -3.44
CA ASP A 53 9.84 -19.77 -4.43
C ASP A 53 9.25 -19.04 -5.64
N CYS A 54 7.94 -19.20 -5.90
CA CYS A 54 7.24 -18.51 -6.98
C CYS A 54 6.87 -17.07 -6.61
N VAL A 55 6.95 -16.70 -5.32
CA VAL A 55 6.66 -15.35 -4.84
C VAL A 55 7.97 -14.56 -4.76
N PRO A 56 8.10 -13.43 -5.48
CA PRO A 56 9.27 -12.57 -5.36
C PRO A 56 9.45 -12.09 -3.92
N ASP A 57 10.70 -12.00 -3.43
CA ASP A 57 10.98 -11.61 -2.04
C ASP A 57 10.28 -10.32 -1.61
N ARG A 58 10.23 -9.31 -2.49
CA ARG A 58 9.52 -8.04 -2.23
C ARG A 58 8.01 -8.15 -2.00
N LEU A 59 7.41 -9.30 -2.29
CA LEU A 59 5.99 -9.61 -2.08
C LEU A 59 5.79 -10.66 -0.97
N LYS A 60 6.85 -11.13 -0.32
CA LYS A 60 6.74 -12.04 0.81
C LYS A 60 6.35 -11.26 2.07
N PRO A 61 5.40 -11.76 2.88
CA PRO A 61 4.97 -11.07 4.10
C PRO A 61 6.11 -10.63 5.04
N LYS A 62 7.21 -11.40 5.12
CA LYS A 62 8.40 -11.06 5.92
C LYS A 62 9.09 -9.75 5.49
N HIS A 63 8.95 -9.39 4.22
CA HIS A 63 9.58 -8.21 3.61
C HIS A 63 8.57 -7.12 3.23
N ALA A 64 7.28 -7.48 3.17
CA ALA A 64 6.18 -6.59 2.77
C ALA A 64 5.01 -6.71 3.75
N PRO A 65 4.94 -5.85 4.80
CA PRO A 65 3.87 -5.87 5.80
C PRO A 65 2.46 -5.73 5.20
N LEU A 66 2.33 -5.04 4.07
CA LEU A 66 1.05 -4.92 3.34
C LEU A 66 0.52 -6.27 2.85
N GLU A 67 1.39 -7.23 2.51
CA GLU A 67 0.97 -8.57 2.10
C GLU A 67 0.50 -9.40 3.30
N ALA A 68 1.05 -9.18 4.50
CA ALA A 68 0.53 -9.77 5.73
C ALA A 68 -0.90 -9.26 6.04
N ILE A 69 -1.10 -7.94 5.95
CA ILE A 69 -2.43 -7.32 6.11
C ILE A 69 -3.40 -7.85 5.05
N ARG A 70 -2.96 -7.96 3.80
CA ARG A 70 -3.79 -8.52 2.72
C ARG A 70 -4.19 -9.97 3.00
N ALA A 71 -3.25 -10.80 3.48
CA ALA A 71 -3.53 -12.18 3.83
C ALA A 71 -4.57 -12.29 4.95
N MET A 72 -4.51 -11.41 5.95
CA MET A 72 -5.49 -11.28 7.03
C MET A 72 -6.86 -10.89 6.48
N LEU A 73 -6.95 -9.83 5.67
CA LEU A 73 -8.23 -9.39 5.10
C LEU A 73 -8.87 -10.50 4.24
N LEU A 74 -8.07 -11.23 3.45
CA LEU A 74 -8.54 -12.35 2.64
C LEU A 74 -9.02 -13.55 3.46
N HIS A 75 -8.53 -13.72 4.70
CA HIS A 75 -8.97 -14.79 5.60
C HIS A 75 -10.41 -14.57 6.06
N PHE A 76 -10.73 -13.35 6.50
CA PHE A 76 -12.07 -13.01 7.00
C PHE A 76 -13.09 -12.68 5.90
N ASN A 77 -12.63 -12.44 4.66
CA ASN A 77 -13.50 -12.03 3.56
C ASN A 77 -13.44 -13.03 2.40
N THR A 78 -14.31 -14.04 2.45
CA THR A 78 -14.30 -15.18 1.53
C THR A 78 -15.14 -14.97 0.26
N SER A 79 -16.01 -13.95 0.24
CA SER A 79 -16.81 -13.68 -0.96
C SER A 79 -15.92 -13.32 -2.14
N LYS A 80 -16.27 -13.82 -3.33
CA LYS A 80 -15.48 -13.60 -4.56
C LYS A 80 -15.22 -12.11 -4.82
N THR A 81 -16.25 -11.28 -4.66
CA THR A 81 -16.16 -9.84 -4.89
C THR A 81 -15.25 -9.15 -3.86
N ALA A 82 -15.29 -9.55 -2.59
CA ALA A 82 -14.39 -9.01 -1.57
C ALA A 82 -12.95 -9.43 -1.84
N GLN A 83 -12.70 -10.71 -2.17
CA GLN A 83 -11.36 -11.17 -2.51
C GLN A 83 -10.76 -10.46 -3.72
N GLU A 84 -11.54 -10.26 -4.79
CA GLU A 84 -11.11 -9.50 -5.96
C GLU A 84 -10.83 -8.02 -5.61
N THR A 85 -11.63 -7.44 -4.71
CA THR A 85 -11.48 -6.06 -4.25
C THR A 85 -10.21 -5.88 -3.41
N ILE A 86 -9.97 -6.78 -2.46
CA ILE A 86 -8.76 -6.82 -1.61
C ILE A 86 -7.53 -7.09 -2.48
N LYS A 87 -7.60 -8.04 -3.42
CA LYS A 87 -6.46 -8.33 -4.31
C LYS A 87 -6.09 -7.12 -5.19
N GLY A 88 -7.07 -6.30 -5.58
CA GLY A 88 -6.82 -5.05 -6.30
C GLY A 88 -6.25 -3.92 -5.43
N MET A 89 -6.33 -3.98 -4.09
CA MET A 89 -5.84 -2.90 -3.22
C MET A 89 -4.33 -2.69 -3.34
N VAL A 90 -3.52 -3.75 -3.35
CA VAL A 90 -2.06 -3.61 -3.42
C VAL A 90 -1.64 -2.92 -4.71
N GLN A 91 -2.23 -3.31 -5.84
CA GLN A 91 -1.99 -2.65 -7.13
C GLN A 91 -2.38 -1.17 -7.09
N ARG A 92 -3.48 -0.80 -6.42
CA ARG A 92 -3.89 0.61 -6.24
C ARG A 92 -2.93 1.40 -5.36
N HIS A 93 -2.45 0.82 -4.25
CA HIS A 93 -1.50 1.49 -3.36
C HIS A 93 -0.15 1.67 -4.02
N LEU A 94 0.38 0.64 -4.70
CA LEU A 94 1.62 0.75 -5.47
C LEU A 94 1.49 1.81 -6.57
N LYS A 95 0.40 1.80 -7.33
CA LYS A 95 0.14 2.84 -8.35
C LYS A 95 0.09 4.24 -7.75
N LYS A 96 -0.56 4.44 -6.59
CA LYS A 96 -0.58 5.73 -5.91
C LYS A 96 0.79 6.15 -5.40
N ILE A 97 1.60 5.22 -4.90
CA ILE A 97 2.98 5.50 -4.49
C ILE A 97 3.81 5.91 -5.70
N ASP A 98 3.70 5.18 -6.82
CA ASP A 98 4.37 5.52 -8.07
C ASP A 98 3.92 6.91 -8.59
N GLU A 99 2.63 7.23 -8.53
CA GLU A 99 2.08 8.54 -8.90
C GLU A 99 2.61 9.66 -8.00
N MET A 100 2.70 9.45 -6.67
CA MET A 100 3.28 10.42 -5.75
C MET A 100 4.77 10.63 -6.02
N TRP A 101 5.54 9.56 -6.18
CA TRP A 101 6.96 9.66 -6.48
C TRP A 101 7.25 10.28 -7.84
N ALA A 102 6.45 9.99 -8.87
CA ALA A 102 6.56 10.64 -10.17
C ALA A 102 6.28 12.15 -10.07
N LYS A 103 5.25 12.53 -9.30
CA LYS A 103 4.93 13.95 -9.05
C LYS A 103 6.04 14.67 -8.28
N ASP A 104 6.58 14.06 -7.23
CA ASP A 104 7.69 14.62 -6.44
C ASP A 104 8.97 14.76 -7.30
N MET A 105 9.21 13.81 -8.21
CA MET A 105 10.33 13.87 -9.16
C MET A 105 10.12 14.95 -10.24
N GLU A 106 8.90 15.14 -10.75
CA GLU A 106 8.59 16.26 -11.65
C GLU A 106 8.76 17.62 -10.96
N GLU A 107 8.40 17.72 -9.67
CA GLU A 107 8.58 18.93 -8.87
C GLU A 107 10.07 19.22 -8.58
N LEU A 108 10.88 18.18 -8.34
CA LEU A 108 12.34 18.28 -8.17
C LEU A 108 13.08 18.63 -9.47
N VAL A 109 12.63 18.11 -10.63
CA VAL A 109 13.25 18.39 -11.95
C VAL A 109 12.75 19.71 -12.55
N GLY A 110 11.58 20.19 -12.13
CA GLY A 110 11.01 21.49 -12.52
C GLY A 110 11.67 22.72 -11.87
N GLY A 111 12.63 22.52 -10.98
CA GLY A 111 13.42 23.57 -10.34
C GLY A 111 14.48 24.16 -11.28
N LYS A 112 14.09 25.14 -12.09
CA LYS A 112 14.91 26.19 -12.74
C LYS A 112 16.42 25.88 -12.91
N SER A 113 16.79 25.36 -14.06
CA SER A 113 18.05 25.75 -14.69
C SER A 113 17.82 27.14 -15.29
N GLU A 114 18.00 28.21 -14.51
CA GLU A 114 18.17 29.53 -15.10
C GLU A 114 19.50 29.52 -15.87
N ASP A 115 19.39 29.63 -17.19
CA ASP A 115 20.47 29.74 -18.16
C ASP A 115 21.62 30.62 -17.65
N SER A 116 22.69 29.98 -17.19
CA SER A 116 24.01 30.60 -17.12
C SER A 116 24.77 30.22 -18.37
N ALA A 117 24.29 30.70 -19.53
CA ALA A 117 25.02 30.65 -20.78
C ALA A 117 25.04 32.03 -21.45
N ALA A 118 26.25 32.60 -21.45
CA ALA A 118 26.78 33.57 -22.40
C ALA A 118 26.22 35.01 -22.41
N SER A 119 27.04 35.94 -21.90
CA SER A 119 27.47 37.07 -22.72
C SER A 119 28.92 37.43 -22.40
N SER A 120 29.83 36.71 -23.06
CA SER A 120 31.13 37.28 -23.41
C SER A 120 30.88 38.36 -24.47
N SER A 121 31.22 39.61 -24.16
CA SER A 121 31.57 40.62 -25.16
C SER A 121 32.52 41.62 -24.52
N GLU A 122 33.76 41.54 -24.98
CA GLU A 122 34.79 42.55 -24.81
C GLU A 122 34.27 43.96 -25.13
N LYS A 123 34.61 44.91 -24.26
CA LYS A 123 35.01 46.25 -24.69
C LYS A 123 36.25 46.68 -23.93
N THR A 124 37.40 46.49 -24.56
CA THR A 124 38.56 47.37 -24.44
C THR A 124 38.14 48.78 -24.83
N ASP A 125 38.35 49.79 -23.97
CA ASP A 125 39.28 50.91 -24.23
C ASP A 125 39.38 51.93 -23.07
N SER A 126 40.63 52.34 -22.81
CA SER A 126 41.14 53.66 -22.36
C SER A 126 40.98 54.19 -20.91
N LYS A 127 42.06 54.08 -20.11
CA LYS A 127 42.73 55.10 -19.24
C LYS A 127 43.87 54.41 -18.47
N ALA A 128 45.09 54.91 -18.30
CA ALA A 128 45.71 56.22 -18.47
C ALA A 128 47.23 56.03 -18.73
#